data_AF-A0A4S0S3B7-F1
#
_entry.id   AF-A0A4S0S3B7-F1
#
_cell.length_a   1.000
_cell.length_b   1.000
_cell.length_c   1.000
_cell.angle_alpha   90.00
_cell.angle_beta   90.00
_cell.angle_gamma   90.00
#
_symmetry.space_group_name_H-M   'P 1'
#
loop_
_entity.id
_entity.type
_entity.pdbx_description
1 polymer ?
#
loop_
_entity_poly.entity_id
_entity_poly.type
_entity_poly.pdbx_seq_one_letter_code
_entity_poly.pdbx_strand_id
1 'polypeptide(L)' 'MGKRHNAPSGEAMSKLEGAAQQAIESAGGDAVVALLKALARNAELEHELALSRAAVSNGFSRGWHRAPPL' A
#
# COMPACT_ATOMS: atom_id res chain seq x y z
N MET A 1 14.03 -20.24 4.30
CA MET A 1 12.55 -20.32 4.38
C MET A 1 12.03 -19.14 5.20
N GLY A 2 11.56 -18.08 4.52
CA GLY A 2 11.08 -16.87 5.17
C GLY A 2 9.71 -17.09 5.81
N LYS A 3 9.58 -16.83 7.11
CA LYS A 3 8.30 -16.88 7.81
C LYS A 3 7.39 -15.81 7.22
N ARG A 4 6.26 -16.21 6.62
CA ARG A 4 5.17 -15.29 6.23
C ARG A 4 4.52 -14.75 7.51
N HIS A 5 5.13 -13.74 8.13
CA HIS A 5 4.64 -13.12 9.37
C HIS A 5 3.70 -11.93 9.13
N ASN A 6 3.31 -11.66 7.88
CA ASN A 6 2.55 -10.46 7.53
C ASN A 6 1.13 -10.77 7.05
N ALA A 7 0.53 -11.84 7.57
CA ALA A 7 -0.89 -12.05 7.38
C ALA A 7 -1.62 -11.10 8.35
N PRO A 8 -2.53 -10.24 7.86
CA PRO A 8 -3.33 -9.38 8.73
C PRO A 8 -4.14 -10.27 9.70
N SER A 9 -3.94 -10.09 11.01
CA SER A 9 -4.65 -10.84 12.05
C SER A 9 -5.77 -10.01 12.66
N GLY A 10 -6.87 -10.67 13.03
CA GLY A 10 -7.94 -10.10 13.87
C GLY A 10 -8.56 -8.82 13.31
N GLU A 11 -8.30 -7.68 13.96
CA GLU A 11 -8.87 -6.38 13.61
C GLU A 11 -8.44 -5.88 12.22
N ALA A 12 -7.20 -6.14 11.82
CA ALA A 12 -6.72 -5.78 10.49
C ALA A 12 -7.42 -6.60 9.39
N MET A 13 -7.74 -7.85 9.70
CA MET A 13 -8.55 -8.71 8.82
C MET A 13 -9.97 -8.14 8.70
N SER A 14 -10.59 -7.76 9.83
CA SER A 14 -11.94 -7.18 9.84
C SER A 14 -12.04 -5.87 9.03
N LYS A 15 -11.01 -5.02 9.06
CA LYS A 15 -10.96 -3.81 8.21
C LYS A 15 -10.87 -4.15 6.72
N LEU A 16 -10.09 -5.18 6.37
CA LEU A 16 -9.96 -5.65 4.99
C LEU A 16 -11.25 -6.29 4.49
N GLU A 17 -11.94 -7.06 5.33
CA GLU A 17 -13.26 -7.63 5.03
C GLU A 17 -14.28 -6.52 4.73
N GLY A 18 -14.33 -5.48 5.56
CA GLY A 18 -15.19 -4.32 5.33
C GLY A 18 -14.86 -3.58 4.03
N ALA A 19 -13.57 -3.36 3.75
CA ALA A 19 -13.13 -2.73 2.50
C ALA A 19 -13.46 -3.58 1.27
N ALA A 20 -13.33 -4.90 1.36
CA ALA A 20 -13.69 -5.83 0.29
C ALA A 20 -15.19 -5.78 0.00
N GLN A 21 -16.02 -5.80 1.04
CA GLN A 21 -17.47 -5.70 0.91
C GLN A 21 -17.88 -4.39 0.23
N GLN A 22 -17.30 -3.26 0.67
CA GLN A 22 -17.56 -1.96 0.07
C GLN A 22 -17.11 -1.90 -1.41
N ALA A 23 -15.98 -2.52 -1.74
CA ALA A 23 -15.50 -2.60 -3.12
C ALA A 23 -16.47 -3.40 -4.01
N ILE A 24 -16.97 -4.53 -3.51
CA ILE A 24 -17.98 -5.36 -4.20
C ILE A 24 -19.27 -4.59 -4.40
N GLU A 25 -19.76 -3.89 -3.38
CA GLU A 25 -20.95 -3.03 -3.48
C GLU A 25 -20.78 -1.92 -4.52
N SER A 26 -19.61 -1.26 -4.55
CA SER A 26 -19.28 -0.24 -5.56
C SER A 26 -19.15 -0.78 -6.98
N ALA A 27 -18.99 -2.09 -7.13
CA ALA A 27 -18.98 -2.81 -8.40
C ALA A 27 -20.36 -3.38 -8.77
N GLY A 28 -21.42 -3.01 -8.05
CA GLY A 28 -22.77 -3.53 -8.29
C GLY A 28 -22.91 -5.03 -7.95
N GLY A 29 -22.07 -5.53 -7.03
CA GLY A 29 -22.04 -6.95 -6.67
C GLY A 29 -21.09 -7.81 -7.52
N ASP A 30 -20.46 -7.26 -8.55
CA ASP A 30 -19.50 -7.99 -9.38
C ASP A 30 -18.11 -8.09 -8.69
N ALA A 31 -17.83 -9.26 -8.12
CA ALA A 31 -16.58 -9.53 -7.42
C ALA A 31 -15.35 -9.51 -8.34
N VAL A 32 -15.49 -9.88 -9.62
CA VAL A 32 -14.36 -9.86 -10.57
C VAL A 32 -14.01 -8.42 -10.90
N VAL A 33 -15.00 -7.57 -11.16
CA VAL A 33 -14.79 -6.14 -11.40
C VAL A 33 -14.20 -5.45 -10.16
N ALA A 34 -14.70 -5.75 -8.97
CA ALA A 34 -14.15 -5.22 -7.72
C ALA A 34 -12.67 -5.59 -7.55
N LEU A 35 -12.31 -6.86 -7.80
CA LEU A 35 -10.93 -7.33 -7.72
C LEU A 35 -10.03 -6.65 -8.74
N LEU A 36 -10.47 -6.53 -9.99
CA LEU A 36 -9.70 -5.86 -11.04
C LEU A 36 -9.43 -4.38 -10.71
N LYS A 37 -10.43 -3.66 -10.18
CA LYS A 37 -10.26 -2.28 -9.71
C LYS A 37 -9.25 -2.19 -8.57
N ALA A 38 -9.34 -3.10 -7.59
CA ALA A 38 -8.40 -3.12 -6.46
C ALA A 38 -6.96 -3.41 -6.92
N LEU A 39 -6.76 -4.34 -7.85
CA LEU A 39 -5.45 -4.67 -8.40
C LEU A 39 -4.86 -3.52 -9.23
N ALA A 40 -5.68 -2.87 -10.06
CA ALA A 40 -5.25 -1.70 -10.82
C ALA A 40 -4.78 -0.57 -9.88
N ARG A 41 -5.56 -0.27 -8.83
CA ARG A 41 -5.17 0.75 -7.85
C ARG A 41 -3.91 0.37 -7.08
N ASN A 42 -3.73 -0.91 -6.76
CA ASN A 42 -2.51 -1.37 -6.10
C ASN A 42 -1.28 -1.16 -7.01
N ALA A 43 -1.38 -1.49 -8.30
CA ALA A 43 -0.29 -1.26 -9.26
C ALA A 43 0.09 0.22 -9.38
N GLU A 44 -0.88 1.13 -9.37
CA GLU A 44 -0.64 2.58 -9.33
C GLU A 44 0.11 2.98 -8.05
N LEU A 45 -0.35 2.52 -6.89
CA LEU A 45 0.27 2.84 -5.60
C LEU A 45 1.70 2.27 -5.48
N GLU A 46 1.94 1.07 -5.98
CA GLU A 46 3.28 0.48 -6.04
C GLU A 46 4.22 1.32 -6.91
N HIS A 47 3.71 1.85 -8.03
CA HIS A 47 4.46 2.76 -8.90
C HIS A 47 4.77 4.10 -8.19
N GLU A 48 3.77 4.74 -7.58
CA GLU A 48 3.94 5.98 -6.80
C GLU A 48 4.93 5.80 -5.65
N LEU A 49 4.86 4.65 -4.95
CA LEU A 49 5.78 4.30 -3.88
C LEU A 49 7.21 4.11 -4.39
N ALA A 50 7.38 3.46 -5.55
CA ALA A 50 8.69 3.30 -6.17
C ALA A 50 9.33 4.64 -6.53
N LEU A 51 8.56 5.56 -7.13
CA LEU A 51 9.00 6.93 -7.43
C LEU A 51 9.36 7.69 -6.16
N SER A 52 8.52 7.61 -5.13
CA SER A 52 8.74 8.28 -3.84
C SER A 52 9.97 7.76 -3.12
N ARG A 53 10.19 6.44 -3.09
CA ARG A 53 11.39 5.83 -2.49
C ARG A 53 12.67 6.27 -3.19
N ALA A 54 12.66 6.37 -4.52
CA ALA A 54 13.80 6.88 -5.29
C ALA A 54 14.08 8.36 -4.98
N ALA A 55 13.04 9.18 -4.81
CA ALA A 55 13.19 10.59 -4.42
C ALA A 55 13.73 10.73 -2.99
N VAL A 56 13.24 9.94 -2.04
CA VAL A 56 13.71 9.94 -0.64
C VAL A 56 15.15 9.44 -0.53
N SER A 57 15.55 8.40 -1.28
CA SER A 57 16.95 7.94 -1.26
C SER A 57 17.91 8.97 -1.86
N ASN A 58 17.50 9.70 -2.91
CA ASN A 58 18.33 10.76 -3.48
C ASN A 58 18.50 11.98 -2.56
N GLY A 59 17.49 12.31 -1.75
CA GLY A 59 17.59 13.37 -0.73
C GLY A 59 18.38 12.95 0.51
N PHE A 60 18.23 11.69 0.95
CA PHE A 60 18.90 11.14 2.13
C PHE A 60 20.42 10.99 1.93
N SER A 61 20.86 10.54 0.76
CA SER A 61 22.29 10.38 0.46
C SER A 61 23.06 11.69 0.23
N ARG A 62 22.37 12.84 0.11
CA ARG A 62 23.01 14.15 -0.14
C ARG A 62 23.20 15.02 1.11
N GLY A 63 22.93 14.51 2.31
CA GLY A 63 23.35 15.14 3.57
C GLY A 63 22.59 16.41 3.99
N TRP A 64 21.37 16.62 3.46
CA TRP A 64 20.58 17.84 3.73
C TRP A 64 19.97 17.92 5.14
N HIS A 65 20.13 16.88 5.97
CA HIS A 65 19.77 16.90 7.40
C HIS A 65 21.01 16.75 8.30
N ARG A 66 22.10 17.50 8.07
CA ARG A 66 23.00 17.81 9.18
C ARG A 66 22.19 18.63 10.18
N ALA A 67 21.85 18.03 11.32
CA ALA A 67 21.41 18.78 12.48
C ALA A 67 22.39 19.96 12.70
N PRO A 68 21.90 21.15 13.09
CA PRO A 68 22.81 22.24 13.45
C PRO A 68 23.76 21.74 14.54
N PRO A 69 25.05 22.10 14.51
CA PRO A 69 25.95 21.80 15.61
C PRO A 69 25.38 22.45 16.89
N LEU A 70 25.40 21.68 17.99
CA LEU A 70 25.09 22.14 19.34
C LEU A 70 26.05 23.24 19.78
#